data_AF-A0AAX6LGX3-F1
#
_entry.id   AF-A0AAX6LGX3-F1
#
_cell.length_a   1.000
_cell.length_b   1.000
_cell.length_c   1.000
_cell.angle_alpha   90.00
_cell.angle_beta   90.00
_cell.angle_gamma   90.00
#
_symmetry.space_group_name_H-M   'P 1'
#
loop_
_entity.id
_entity.type
_entity.pdbx_description
1 polymer ?
#
loop_
_entity_poly.entity_id
_entity_poly.type
_entity_poly.pdbx_seq_one_letter_code
_entity_poly.pdbx_strand_id
1 'polypeptide(L)'
;MEVTQEQLHEMVRSEVNAAIAAKSLAPVKAKNTAWMELKNDISKFVNEKYGKNPKAYSLSDAVKTIIRFHLGVSNVYQINESNIDEARRIFELLKANI
;
A
#
# COMPACT_ATOMS: atom_id res chain seq x y z
N MET A 1 14.96 37.37 -32.47
CA MET A 1 13.88 36.53 -33.02
C MET A 1 12.79 36.48 -31.96
N GLU A 2 11.66 37.12 -32.21
CA GLU A 2 10.50 37.04 -31.31
C GLU A 2 9.75 35.73 -31.62
N VAL A 3 9.53 34.93 -30.60
CA VAL A 3 8.75 33.69 -30.71
C VAL A 3 7.30 34.08 -30.90
N THR A 4 6.65 33.58 -31.97
CA THR A 4 5.24 33.91 -32.21
C THR A 4 4.34 33.21 -31.20
N GLN A 5 3.14 33.76 -30.99
CA GLN A 5 2.17 33.18 -30.08
C GLN A 5 1.75 31.76 -30.48
N GLU A 6 1.79 31.44 -31.78
CA GLU A 6 1.54 30.08 -32.28
C GLU A 6 2.67 29.12 -31.93
N GLN A 7 3.93 29.55 -32.07
CA GLN A 7 5.09 28.74 -31.67
C GLN A 7 5.09 28.45 -30.17
N LEU A 8 4.65 29.42 -29.35
CA LEU A 8 4.49 29.21 -27.92
C LEU A 8 3.39 28.18 -27.61
N HIS A 9 2.24 28.24 -28.28
CA HIS A 9 1.16 27.27 -28.09
C HIS A 9 1.55 25.85 -28.51
N GLU A 10 2.29 25.69 -29.61
CA GLU A 10 2.78 24.39 -30.06
C GLU A 10 3.78 23.80 -29.06
N MET A 11 4.69 24.63 -28.53
CA MET A 11 5.67 24.20 -27.54
C MET A 11 4.99 23.75 -26.24
N VAL A 12 4.03 24.52 -25.72
CA VAL A 12 3.26 24.14 -24.53
C VAL A 12 2.48 22.84 -24.76
N ARG A 13 1.85 22.68 -25.93
CA ARG A 13 1.11 21.44 -26.26
C ARG A 13 2.05 20.23 -26.32
N SER A 14 3.24 20.39 -26.88
CA SER A 14 4.26 19.34 -26.93
C SER A 14 4.73 18.93 -25.53
N GLU A 15 5.03 19.89 -24.66
CA GLU A 15 5.44 19.63 -23.27
C GLU A 15 4.35 18.95 -22.45
N VAL A 16 3.09 19.40 -22.59
CA VAL A 16 1.94 18.78 -21.91
C VAL A 16 1.77 17.33 -22.36
N ASN A 17 1.85 17.06 -23.67
CA ASN A 17 1.74 15.70 -24.19
C ASN A 17 2.89 14.80 -23.73
N ALA A 18 4.12 15.32 -23.69
CA ALA A 18 5.28 14.60 -23.17
C ALA A 18 5.11 14.28 -21.68
N ALA A 19 4.61 15.22 -20.88
CA ALA A 19 4.34 15.03 -19.46
C ALA A 19 3.24 13.97 -19.21
N ILE A 20 2.18 13.97 -20.01
CA ILE A 20 1.10 12.96 -19.94
C ILE A 20 1.64 11.58 -20.30
N ALA A 21 2.43 11.47 -21.38
CA ALA A 21 3.04 10.21 -21.80
C ALA A 21 4.01 9.67 -20.75
N ALA A 22 4.86 10.53 -20.18
CA ALA A 22 5.78 10.15 -19.10
C ALA A 22 5.04 9.64 -17.85
N LYS A 23 3.89 10.24 -17.51
CA LYS A 23 3.04 9.81 -16.39
C LYS A 23 2.32 8.49 -16.68
N SER A 24 1.95 8.23 -17.93
CA SER A 24 1.36 6.97 -18.38
C SER A 24 2.37 5.81 -18.40
N LEU A 25 3.66 6.12 -18.60
CA LEU A 25 4.77 5.16 -18.57
C LEU A 25 5.35 4.96 -17.16
N ALA A 26 4.91 5.76 -16.17
CA ALA A 26 5.31 5.54 -14.80
C ALA A 26 4.87 4.13 -14.38
N PRO A 27 5.77 3.29 -13.86
CA PRO A 27 5.41 1.93 -13.47
C PRO A 27 4.29 2.02 -12.43
N VAL A 28 3.13 1.47 -12.79
CA VAL A 28 2.04 1.25 -11.83
C VAL A 28 2.65 0.39 -10.74
N LYS A 29 2.84 0.95 -9.54
CA LYS A 29 3.35 0.17 -8.40
C LYS A 29 2.49 -1.07 -8.31
N ALA A 30 3.10 -2.23 -8.58
CA ALA A 30 2.41 -3.50 -8.47
C ALA A 30 1.78 -3.54 -7.09
N LYS A 31 0.44 -3.56 -7.04
CA LYS A 31 -0.26 -3.63 -5.76
C LYS A 31 0.14 -4.95 -5.16
N ASN A 32 0.71 -4.90 -3.96
CA ASN A 32 1.05 -6.08 -3.21
C ASN A 32 -0.26 -6.75 -2.73
N THR A 33 -0.80 -7.61 -3.57
CA THR A 33 -2.08 -8.29 -3.37
C THR A 33 -2.04 -9.15 -2.11
N ALA A 34 -0.94 -9.88 -1.91
CA ALA A 34 -0.76 -10.78 -0.78
C ALA A 34 -0.82 -10.06 0.58
N TRP A 35 -0.15 -8.90 0.73
CA TRP A 35 -0.27 -8.08 1.93
C TRP A 35 -1.68 -7.49 2.09
N MET A 36 -2.31 -7.06 1.00
CA MET A 36 -3.66 -6.49 1.06
C MET A 36 -4.69 -7.52 1.54
N GLU A 37 -4.58 -8.77 1.11
CA GLU A 37 -5.40 -9.88 1.59
C GLU A 37 -5.21 -10.09 3.10
N LEU A 38 -3.97 -10.26 3.55
CA LEU A 38 -3.68 -10.45 4.99
C LEU A 38 -4.16 -9.25 5.83
N LYS A 39 -3.97 -8.02 5.34
CA LYS A 39 -4.46 -6.80 6.01
C LYS A 39 -5.99 -6.83 6.18
N ASN A 40 -6.70 -7.30 5.16
CA ASN A 40 -8.15 -7.44 5.21
C ASN A 40 -8.56 -8.53 6.21
N ASP A 41 -7.86 -9.66 6.23
CA ASP A 41 -8.13 -10.75 7.18
C ASP A 41 -7.92 -10.32 8.64
N ILE A 42 -6.85 -9.59 8.93
CA ILE A 42 -6.60 -8.99 10.26
C ILE A 42 -7.76 -8.08 10.65
N SER A 43 -8.18 -7.21 9.73
CA SER A 43 -9.27 -6.26 9.99
C SER A 43 -10.60 -6.97 10.20
N LYS A 44 -10.86 -8.03 9.42
CA LYS A 44 -12.06 -8.85 9.54
C LYS A 44 -12.12 -9.57 10.89
N PHE A 45 -11.06 -10.29 11.25
CA PHE A 45 -10.97 -11.01 12.53
C PHE A 45 -11.23 -10.09 13.73
N VAL A 46 -10.55 -8.93 13.78
CA VAL A 46 -10.68 -7.99 14.89
C VAL A 46 -12.10 -7.39 14.94
N ASN A 47 -12.68 -7.04 13.79
CA ASN A 47 -14.03 -6.48 13.74
C ASN A 47 -15.11 -7.53 14.09
N GLU A 48 -14.91 -8.80 13.73
CA GLU A 48 -15.82 -9.89 14.11
C GLU A 48 -15.81 -10.14 15.62
N LYS A 49 -14.63 -10.05 16.25
CA LYS A 49 -14.49 -10.32 17.69
C LYS A 49 -14.90 -9.16 18.59
N TYR A 50 -14.65 -7.92 18.18
CA TYR A 50 -14.83 -6.73 19.04
C TYR A 50 -15.82 -5.69 18.48
N GLY A 51 -16.38 -5.94 17.30
CA GLY A 51 -17.24 -4.98 16.59
C GLY A 51 -16.45 -3.87 15.88
N LYS A 52 -17.13 -3.14 15.00
CA LYS A 52 -16.52 -2.00 14.27
C LYS A 52 -16.49 -0.76 15.16
N ASN A 53 -15.34 -0.48 15.78
CA ASN A 53 -15.15 0.70 16.63
C ASN A 53 -13.66 1.16 16.62
N PRO A 54 -13.35 2.35 17.18
CA PRO A 54 -11.98 2.87 17.17
C PRO A 54 -10.94 2.00 17.90
N LYS A 55 -11.34 1.23 18.92
CA LYS A 55 -10.44 0.30 19.63
C LYS A 55 -10.10 -0.91 18.75
N ALA A 56 -11.08 -1.44 18.03
CA ALA A 56 -10.87 -2.50 17.04
C ALA A 56 -9.90 -2.06 15.93
N TYR A 57 -10.04 -0.83 15.44
CA TYR A 57 -9.07 -0.25 14.51
C TYR A 57 -7.66 -0.20 15.09
N SER A 58 -7.52 0.29 16.33
CA SER A 58 -6.22 0.38 17.02
C SER A 58 -5.57 -0.99 17.22
N LEU A 59 -6.37 -2.01 17.55
CA LEU A 59 -5.89 -3.39 17.68
C LEU A 59 -5.43 -3.97 16.34
N SER A 60 -6.17 -3.71 15.25
CA SER A 60 -5.75 -4.09 13.90
C SER A 60 -4.38 -3.48 13.54
N ASP A 61 -4.14 -2.21 13.88
CA ASP A 61 -2.84 -1.56 13.65
C ASP A 61 -1.73 -2.09 14.55
N ALA A 62 -2.05 -2.46 15.81
CA ALA A 62 -1.10 -3.12 16.71
C ALA A 62 -0.65 -4.48 16.16
N VAL A 63 -1.59 -5.30 15.66
CA VAL A 63 -1.28 -6.59 15.01
C VAL A 63 -0.34 -6.41 13.82
N LYS A 64 -0.65 -5.48 12.91
CA LYS A 64 0.22 -5.17 11.74
C LYS A 64 1.60 -4.70 12.17
N THR A 65 1.67 -3.94 13.27
CA THR A 65 2.93 -3.47 13.84
C THR A 65 3.75 -4.63 14.36
N ILE A 66 3.18 -5.52 15.16
CA ILE A 66 3.90 -6.72 15.66
C ILE A 66 4.47 -7.55 14.50
N ILE A 67 3.66 -7.78 13.47
CA ILE A 67 4.09 -8.52 12.26
C ILE A 67 5.31 -7.83 11.62
N ARG A 68 5.26 -6.51 11.38
CA ARG A 68 6.37 -5.79 10.73
C ARG A 68 7.68 -5.88 11.54
N PHE A 69 7.58 -5.78 12.86
CA PHE A 69 8.73 -5.85 13.76
C PHE A 69 9.36 -7.25 13.74
N HIS A 70 8.54 -8.30 13.75
CA HIS A 70 9.03 -9.68 13.68
C HIS A 70 9.69 -10.00 12.34
N LEU A 71 9.14 -9.45 11.24
CA LEU A 71 9.73 -9.60 9.90
C LEU A 71 10.95 -8.69 9.67
N GLY A 72 11.30 -7.81 10.61
CA GLY A 72 12.42 -6.89 10.48
C GLY A 72 12.25 -5.83 9.38
N VAL A 73 11.00 -5.53 8.98
CA VAL A 73 10.73 -4.53 7.93
C VAL A 73 10.34 -3.18 8.54
N SER A 74 10.84 -2.10 7.96
CA SER A 74 10.59 -0.74 8.46
C SER A 74 9.15 -0.29 8.23
N ASN A 75 8.50 -0.79 7.19
CA ASN A 75 7.15 -0.44 6.83
C ASN A 75 6.33 -1.67 6.43
N VAL A 76 5.06 -1.73 6.84
CA VAL A 76 4.12 -2.80 6.47
C VAL A 76 3.96 -2.96 4.95
N TYR A 77 4.15 -1.90 4.17
CA TYR A 77 4.12 -1.97 2.70
C TYR A 77 5.32 -2.71 2.08
N GLN A 78 6.34 -3.03 2.87
CA GLN A 78 7.48 -3.84 2.43
C GLN A 78 7.23 -5.35 2.62
N ILE A 79 6.18 -5.74 3.36
CA ILE A 79 5.73 -7.13 3.46
C ILE A 79 5.25 -7.56 2.09
N ASN A 80 5.83 -8.60 1.51
CA ASN A 80 5.61 -9.05 0.13
C ASN A 80 5.68 -10.58 0.02
N GLU A 81 5.59 -11.12 -1.19
CA GLU A 81 5.56 -12.57 -1.43
C GLU A 81 6.71 -13.34 -0.76
N SER A 82 7.89 -12.75 -0.62
CA SER A 82 9.04 -13.42 0.02
C SER A 82 8.89 -13.64 1.53
N ASN A 83 8.01 -12.89 2.20
CA ASN A 83 7.84 -12.95 3.66
C ASN A 83 6.37 -13.03 4.11
N ILE A 84 5.43 -13.15 3.17
CA ILE A 84 4.00 -13.17 3.49
C ILE A 84 3.57 -14.40 4.28
N ASP A 85 4.20 -15.56 4.04
CA ASP A 85 3.85 -16.78 4.75
C ASP A 85 4.25 -16.71 6.23
N GLU A 86 5.39 -16.10 6.52
CA GLU A 86 5.79 -15.80 7.89
C GLU A 86 4.86 -14.76 8.53
N ALA A 87 4.44 -13.74 7.77
CA ALA A 87 3.44 -12.77 8.22
C ALA A 87 2.11 -13.45 8.62
N ARG A 88 1.64 -14.41 7.83
CA ARG A 88 0.45 -15.23 8.10
C ARG A 88 0.64 -16.09 9.35
N ARG A 89 1.80 -16.75 9.49
CA ARG A 89 2.14 -17.56 10.67
C ARG A 89 2.08 -16.73 11.96
N ILE A 90 2.67 -15.54 11.96
CA ILE A 90 2.63 -14.62 13.11
C ILE A 90 1.19 -14.22 13.42
N PHE A 91 0.39 -13.91 12.39
CA PHE A 91 -1.01 -13.54 12.60
C PHE A 91 -1.82 -14.68 13.25
N GLU A 92 -1.65 -15.93 12.80
CA GLU A 92 -2.32 -17.08 13.42
C GLU A 92 -1.91 -17.29 14.87
N LEU A 93 -0.62 -17.10 15.20
CA LEU A 93 -0.16 -17.13 16.60
C LEU A 93 -0.82 -16.02 17.44
N LEU A 94 -0.96 -14.82 16.88
CA LEU A 94 -1.62 -13.71 17.57
C LEU A 94 -3.11 -13.98 17.78
N LYS A 95 -3.82 -14.56 16.81
CA LYS A 95 -5.25 -14.92 16.94
C LYS A 95 -5.52 -15.85 18.12
N ALA A 96 -4.60 -16.76 18.45
CA ALA A 96 -4.74 -17.66 19.59
C ALA A 96 -4.62 -16.95 20.96
N ASN A 97 -4.09 -15.72 21.00
CA ASN A 97 -3.75 -14.99 22.23
C ASN A 97 -4.50 -13.66 22.40
N ILE A 98 -5.34 -13.29 21.44
CA ILE A 98 -6.16 -12.06 21.42
C ILE A 98 -7.61 -12.50 21.46
#